data_AF-A0A2G8KCJ7-F1
#
_entry.id   AF-A0A2G8KCJ7-F1
#
_cell.length_a   1.000
_cell.length_b   1.000
_cell.length_c   1.000
_cell.angle_alpha   90.00
_cell.angle_beta   90.00
_cell.angle_gamma   90.00
#
_symmetry.space_group_name_H-M   'P 1'
#
loop_
_entity.id
_entity.type
_entity.pdbx_description
1 polymer ?
#
loop_
_entity_poly.entity_id
_entity_poly.type
_entity_poly.pdbx_seq_one_letter_code
_entity_poly.pdbx_strand_id
1 'polypeptide(L)'
;CSAACPHSCHTQKPDTCCHPECLGGCSGNSATHCVACKNFISNGTCVGSCPSGTVQIMNRYCILPDECPSHYKLFQGVCSEDCPTGYTNHTTDARSCAPCLGTCPKTCDKATVQSLTDMMDLEGCTIIDGSLTITLQGG
;
A
#
# COMPACT_ATOMS: atom_id res chain seq x y z
N CYS A 1 23.17 -21.42 -9.49
CA CYS A 1 22.71 -22.12 -8.27
C CYS A 1 21.46 -21.44 -7.74
N SER A 2 20.32 -22.13 -7.73
CA SER A 2 19.14 -21.72 -6.98
C SER A 2 19.47 -21.79 -5.49
N ALA A 3 19.52 -20.65 -4.81
CA ALA A 3 19.84 -20.58 -3.39
C ALA A 3 18.59 -20.88 -2.55
N ALA A 4 18.16 -22.14 -2.55
CA ALA A 4 17.33 -22.64 -1.46
C ALA A 4 18.17 -22.52 -0.18
N CYS A 5 17.81 -21.57 0.67
CA CYS A 5 18.54 -21.33 1.90
C CYS A 5 17.97 -22.17 3.04
N PRO A 6 18.81 -22.76 3.91
CA PRO A 6 18.35 -23.47 5.09
C PRO A 6 17.65 -22.49 6.05
N HIS A 7 16.53 -22.95 6.60
CA HIS A 7 15.48 -22.17 7.29
C HIS A 7 15.90 -21.35 8.54
N SER A 8 17.17 -21.37 8.96
CA SER A 8 17.63 -20.69 10.18
C SER A 8 18.48 -19.45 9.94
N CYS A 9 19.25 -19.36 8.84
CA CYS A 9 19.86 -18.12 8.36
C CYS A 9 20.17 -18.26 6.86
N HIS A 10 19.67 -17.32 6.04
CA HIS A 10 19.84 -17.30 4.59
C HIS A 10 21.27 -16.91 4.15
N THR A 11 22.31 -17.65 4.56
CA THR A 11 23.69 -17.42 4.06
C THR A 11 24.50 -18.72 3.98
N GLN A 12 25.46 -18.76 3.05
CA GLN A 12 26.46 -19.84 2.91
C GLN A 12 27.55 -19.82 4.02
N LYS A 13 27.44 -18.91 5.00
CA LYS A 13 28.40 -18.73 6.10
C LYS A 13 27.65 -18.71 7.44
N PRO A 14 27.93 -19.67 8.35
CA PRO A 14 27.22 -19.80 9.63
C PRO A 14 27.46 -18.67 10.63
N ASP A 15 28.51 -17.84 10.48
CA ASP A 15 28.87 -16.79 11.45
C ASP A 15 28.38 -15.36 11.12
N THR A 16 27.70 -15.15 9.99
CA THR A 16 27.20 -13.81 9.62
C THR A 16 25.79 -13.90 9.03
N CYS A 17 24.81 -14.00 9.92
CA CYS A 17 23.42 -13.76 9.55
C CYS A 17 23.20 -12.27 9.29
N CYS A 18 22.39 -11.96 8.29
CA CYS A 18 21.95 -10.60 8.03
C CYS A 18 21.04 -10.09 9.14
N HIS A 19 20.87 -8.76 9.19
CA HIS A 19 19.87 -8.16 10.06
C HIS A 19 18.47 -8.78 9.76
N PRO A 20 17.62 -9.03 10.78
CA PRO A 20 16.30 -9.65 10.57
C PRO A 20 15.35 -8.84 9.67
N GLU A 21 15.62 -7.54 9.52
CA GLU A 21 14.88 -6.64 8.60
C GLU A 21 15.43 -6.66 7.17
N CYS A 22 16.49 -7.40 6.88
CA CYS A 22 16.99 -7.59 5.53
C CYS A 22 16.17 -8.64 4.77
N LEU A 23 16.07 -8.46 3.46
CA LEU A 23 15.52 -9.40 2.50
C LEU A 23 16.50 -9.57 1.34
N GLY A 24 16.76 -10.82 0.92
CA GLY A 24 17.57 -11.11 -0.26
C GLY A 24 19.09 -11.00 -0.10
N GLY A 25 19.60 -10.63 1.07
CA GLY A 25 21.03 -10.62 1.40
C GLY A 25 21.52 -9.34 2.08
N CYS A 26 22.81 -9.29 2.42
CA CYS A 26 23.45 -8.15 3.05
C CYS A 26 24.96 -8.11 2.78
N SER A 27 25.56 -6.92 2.82
CA SER A 27 27.02 -6.71 2.82
C SER A 27 27.63 -6.70 4.24
N GLY A 28 26.79 -6.72 5.27
CA GLY A 28 27.16 -6.78 6.69
C GLY A 28 25.93 -6.99 7.59
N ASN A 29 26.13 -7.13 8.90
CA ASN A 29 25.07 -7.58 9.82
C ASN A 29 24.13 -6.46 10.29
N SER A 30 24.38 -5.20 9.93
CA SER A 30 23.54 -4.04 10.30
C SER A 30 22.34 -3.89 9.36
N ALA A 31 21.24 -3.30 9.85
CA ALA A 31 20.04 -2.95 9.09
C ALA A 31 20.29 -1.95 7.93
N THR A 32 21.44 -1.30 7.91
CA THR A 32 21.88 -0.38 6.84
C THR A 32 22.63 -1.09 5.71
N HIS A 33 23.04 -2.34 5.92
CA HIS A 33 23.84 -3.12 4.96
C HIS A 33 23.01 -4.16 4.21
N CYS A 34 21.68 -4.03 4.22
CA CYS A 34 20.79 -4.93 3.49
C CYS A 34 20.83 -4.64 1.98
N VAL A 35 20.68 -5.69 1.17
CA VAL A 35 20.43 -5.54 -0.28
C VAL A 35 19.03 -4.99 -0.52
N ALA A 36 18.05 -5.48 0.24
CA ALA A 36 16.69 -4.95 0.28
C ALA A 36 16.13 -5.06 1.72
N CYS A 37 15.14 -4.24 2.06
CA CYS A 37 14.44 -4.36 3.33
C CYS A 37 13.23 -5.27 3.19
N LYS A 38 13.00 -6.08 4.21
CA LYS A 38 11.82 -6.94 4.36
C LYS A 38 10.54 -6.11 4.51
N ASN A 39 10.62 -5.08 5.36
CA ASN A 39 9.51 -4.18 5.68
C ASN A 39 9.84 -2.79 5.11
N PHE A 40 10.06 -1.79 5.97
CA PHE A 40 10.16 -0.39 5.56
C PHE A 40 11.62 0.11 5.46
N ILE A 41 11.82 1.15 4.66
CA ILE A 41 13.06 1.95 4.66
C ILE A 41 12.77 3.26 5.39
N SER A 42 13.58 3.55 6.41
CA SER A 42 13.62 4.86 7.07
C SER A 42 15.05 5.37 7.05
N ASN A 43 15.28 6.49 6.37
CA ASN A 43 16.60 7.15 6.25
C ASN A 43 17.75 6.16 5.90
N GLY A 44 17.54 5.32 4.87
CA GLY A 44 18.51 4.31 4.44
C GLY A 44 18.67 3.08 5.34
N THR A 45 17.86 2.96 6.39
CA THR A 45 17.89 1.83 7.33
C THR A 45 16.63 0.98 7.21
N CYS A 46 16.77 -0.34 7.20
CA CYS A 46 15.64 -1.25 7.22
C CYS A 46 15.01 -1.34 8.61
N VAL A 47 13.70 -1.10 8.70
CA VAL A 47 12.95 -1.09 9.96
C VAL A 47 11.67 -1.92 9.85
N GLY A 48 11.28 -2.58 10.94
CA GLY A 48 10.07 -3.39 11.00
C GLY A 48 8.78 -2.56 10.98
N SER A 49 8.84 -1.33 11.48
CA SER A 49 7.75 -0.35 11.49
C SER A 49 8.32 1.06 11.40
N CYS A 50 7.52 2.00 10.90
CA CYS A 50 7.96 3.39 10.85
C CYS A 50 8.17 3.97 12.26
N PRO A 51 9.31 4.64 12.52
CA PRO A 51 9.60 5.21 13.82
C PRO A 51 8.64 6.36 14.17
N SER A 52 8.51 6.67 15.46
CA SER A 52 7.64 7.75 15.93
C SER A 52 7.96 9.08 15.25
N GLY A 53 6.91 9.80 14.83
CA GLY A 53 7.05 11.05 14.08
C GLY A 53 7.23 10.87 12.57
N THR A 54 7.24 9.64 12.06
CA THR A 54 7.21 9.34 10.62
C THR A 54 5.92 8.61 10.24
N VAL A 55 5.59 8.64 8.95
CA VAL A 55 4.40 8.04 8.37
C VAL A 55 4.80 7.10 7.24
N GLN A 56 4.04 6.02 7.08
CA GLN A 56 4.25 5.04 6.03
C GLN A 56 3.74 5.57 4.69
N ILE A 57 4.50 5.38 3.61
CA ILE A 57 4.06 5.65 2.24
C ILE A 57 4.39 4.46 1.33
N MET A 58 3.49 4.18 0.37
CA MET A 58 3.61 3.09 -0.62
C MET A 58 3.90 1.71 -0.01
N ASN A 59 3.52 1.48 1.25
CA ASN A 59 3.84 0.27 2.00
C ASN A 59 5.33 -0.10 2.00
N ARG A 60 6.22 0.90 1.88
CA ARG A 60 7.65 0.65 1.65
C ARG A 60 8.58 1.63 2.34
N TYR A 61 8.20 2.89 2.47
CA TYR A 61 9.06 3.95 3.00
C TYR A 61 8.41 4.62 4.21
N CYS A 62 9.26 5.17 5.07
CA CYS A 62 8.86 6.03 6.17
C CYS A 62 9.35 7.44 5.86
N ILE A 63 8.41 8.37 5.77
CA ILE A 63 8.65 9.79 5.46
C ILE A 63 8.12 10.67 6.58
N LEU A 64 8.47 11.95 6.58
CA LEU A 64 7.85 12.90 7.51
C LEU A 64 6.39 13.19 7.11
N PRO A 65 5.49 13.50 8.05
CA PRO A 65 4.08 13.80 7.75
C PRO A 65 3.89 14.91 6.71
N ASP A 66 4.76 15.93 6.75
CA ASP A 66 4.79 17.08 5.85
C ASP A 66 5.28 16.75 4.43
N GLU A 67 5.94 15.61 4.24
CA GLU A 67 6.35 15.09 2.93
C GLU A 67 5.26 14.25 2.24
N CYS A 68 4.14 13.97 2.93
CA CYS A 68 3.03 13.23 2.34
C CYS A 68 2.45 14.03 1.14
N PRO A 69 2.42 13.46 -0.08
CA PRO A 69 1.98 14.18 -1.26
C PRO A 69 0.56 14.75 -1.12
N SER A 70 0.32 15.90 -1.75
CA SER A 70 -0.94 16.64 -1.61
C SER A 70 -2.20 15.90 -2.08
N HIS A 71 -2.03 14.93 -2.97
CA HIS A 71 -3.09 14.07 -3.53
C HIS A 71 -3.27 12.77 -2.73
N TYR A 72 -2.43 12.52 -1.73
CA TYR A 72 -2.56 11.41 -0.81
C TYR A 72 -3.33 11.85 0.43
N LYS A 73 -4.01 10.90 1.06
CA LYS A 73 -4.67 11.06 2.35
C LYS A 73 -3.73 10.60 3.44
N LEU A 74 -3.57 11.42 4.47
CA LEU A 74 -2.81 11.07 5.66
C LEU A 74 -3.77 10.57 6.73
N PHE A 75 -3.75 9.27 6.99
CA PHE A 75 -4.65 8.64 7.94
C PHE A 75 -3.93 7.60 8.82
N GLN A 76 -4.04 7.75 10.13
CA GLN A 76 -3.47 6.83 11.13
C GLN A 76 -1.99 6.48 10.91
N GLY A 77 -1.17 7.45 10.50
CA GLY A 77 0.26 7.24 10.25
C GLY A 77 0.57 6.59 8.90
N VAL A 78 -0.41 6.49 8.00
CA VAL A 78 -0.25 6.00 6.63
C VAL A 78 -0.66 7.10 5.65
N CYS A 79 0.18 7.34 4.66
CA CYS A 79 -0.04 8.20 3.52
C CYS A 79 -0.43 7.30 2.33
N SER A 80 -1.69 7.36 1.90
CA SER A 80 -2.24 6.51 0.83
C SER A 80 -3.13 7.28 -0.15
N GLU A 81 -3.21 6.83 -1.40
CA GLU A 81 -4.12 7.42 -2.40
C GLU A 81 -5.58 7.23 -2.04
N ASP A 82 -5.91 6.12 -1.38
CA ASP A 82 -7.26 5.78 -0.95
C ASP A 82 -7.38 5.63 0.57
N CYS A 83 -8.60 5.85 1.06
CA CYS A 83 -8.91 5.61 2.46
C CYS A 83 -8.97 4.09 2.72
N PRO A 84 -8.57 3.64 3.92
CA PRO A 84 -8.64 2.22 4.27
C PRO A 84 -10.08 1.73 4.35
N THR A 85 -10.25 0.40 4.34
CA THR A 85 -11.57 -0.24 4.45
C THR A 85 -12.31 0.25 5.70
N GLY A 86 -13.58 0.65 5.54
CA GLY A 86 -14.37 1.24 6.63
C GLY A 86 -14.31 2.77 6.69
N TYR A 87 -13.50 3.41 5.84
CA TYR A 87 -13.36 4.85 5.75
C TYR A 87 -13.57 5.36 4.32
N THR A 88 -14.06 6.58 4.21
CA THR A 88 -14.26 7.32 2.96
C THR A 88 -13.60 8.70 3.05
N ASN A 89 -13.48 9.41 1.93
CA ASN A 89 -12.99 10.78 1.92
C ASN A 89 -13.83 11.66 2.85
N HIS A 90 -13.18 12.48 3.68
CA HIS A 90 -13.86 13.44 4.52
C HIS A 90 -14.52 14.52 3.67
N THR A 91 -15.74 14.92 4.00
CA THR A 91 -16.55 15.84 3.19
C THR A 91 -15.96 17.24 3.07
N THR A 92 -15.20 17.68 4.08
CA THR A 92 -14.59 19.02 4.11
C THR A 92 -13.08 19.04 3.89
N ASP A 93 -12.39 17.90 3.99
CA ASP A 93 -10.94 17.82 3.85
C ASP A 93 -10.54 16.59 3.04
N ALA A 94 -10.18 16.83 1.78
CA ALA A 94 -9.81 15.80 0.82
C ALA A 94 -8.55 15.00 1.23
N ARG A 95 -7.74 15.50 2.17
CA ARG A 95 -6.55 14.78 2.69
C ARG A 95 -6.83 13.93 3.92
N SER A 96 -8.07 13.89 4.40
CA SER A 96 -8.45 13.11 5.57
C SER A 96 -9.53 12.09 5.26
N CYS A 97 -9.56 11.03 6.05
CA CYS A 97 -10.52 9.94 5.93
C CYS A 97 -11.51 9.97 7.10
N ALA A 98 -12.80 9.86 6.80
CA ALA A 98 -13.90 9.79 7.75
C ALA A 98 -14.45 8.37 7.83
N PRO A 99 -14.89 7.89 9.01
CA PRO A 99 -15.55 6.59 9.13
C PRO A 99 -16.87 6.60 8.35
N CYS A 100 -17.19 5.49 7.70
CA CYS A 100 -18.44 5.35 6.96
C CYS A 100 -19.64 5.23 7.92
N LEU A 101 -20.75 5.89 7.59
CA LEU A 101 -22.03 5.69 8.28
C LEU A 101 -22.77 4.51 7.64
N GLY A 102 -22.32 3.28 7.92
CA GLY A 102 -22.87 2.04 7.34
C GLY A 102 -21.94 1.43 6.29
N THR A 103 -22.48 1.04 5.12
CA THR A 103 -21.66 0.57 3.98
C THR A 103 -20.86 1.72 3.39
N CYS A 104 -19.55 1.55 3.23
CA CYS A 104 -18.72 2.58 2.63
C CYS A 104 -19.12 2.83 1.18
N PRO A 105 -19.37 4.09 0.81
CA PRO A 105 -19.63 4.39 -0.58
C PRO A 105 -18.35 4.14 -1.40
N LYS A 106 -18.42 3.25 -2.37
CA LYS A 106 -17.37 3.05 -3.37
C LYS A 106 -17.75 3.86 -4.59
N THR A 107 -17.00 4.92 -4.84
CA THR A 107 -17.15 5.74 -6.05
C THR A 107 -16.32 5.13 -7.16
N CYS A 108 -16.94 4.90 -8.30
CA CYS A 108 -16.28 4.39 -9.50
C CYS A 108 -16.45 5.40 -10.62
N ASP A 109 -15.47 5.48 -11.53
CA ASP A 109 -15.54 6.41 -12.65
C ASP A 109 -16.68 6.08 -13.62
N LYS A 110 -16.94 7.00 -14.56
CA LYS A 110 -17.84 6.75 -15.70
C LYS A 110 -17.53 5.38 -16.34
N ALA A 111 -18.57 4.59 -16.55
CA ALA A 111 -18.44 3.23 -17.03
C ALA A 111 -19.38 2.95 -18.21
N THR A 112 -18.95 2.10 -19.12
CA THR A 112 -19.78 1.59 -20.21
C THR A 112 -19.82 0.07 -20.12
N VAL A 113 -21.00 -0.49 -19.86
CA VAL A 113 -21.21 -1.92 -19.70
C VAL A 113 -21.68 -2.52 -21.01
N GLN A 114 -20.82 -3.29 -21.67
CA GLN A 114 -21.14 -4.00 -22.92
C GLN A 114 -21.12 -5.52 -22.75
N SER A 115 -20.50 -6.00 -21.68
CA SER A 115 -20.27 -7.41 -21.39
C SER A 115 -20.43 -7.71 -19.90
N LEU A 116 -20.43 -9.00 -19.55
CA LEU A 116 -20.36 -9.46 -18.16
C LEU A 116 -19.06 -9.00 -17.47
N THR A 117 -17.96 -8.86 -18.21
CA THR A 117 -16.68 -8.38 -17.67
C THR A 117 -16.78 -6.94 -17.19
N ASP A 118 -17.44 -6.07 -17.97
CA ASP A 118 -17.63 -4.67 -17.59
C ASP A 118 -18.53 -4.53 -16.35
N MET A 119 -19.43 -5.50 -16.11
CA MET A 119 -20.21 -5.55 -14.87
C MET A 119 -19.35 -5.93 -13.67
N MET A 120 -18.34 -6.79 -13.85
CA MET A 120 -17.42 -7.18 -12.77
C MET A 120 -16.59 -5.99 -12.28
N ASP A 121 -16.21 -5.07 -13.18
CA ASP A 121 -15.48 -3.86 -12.82
C ASP A 121 -16.31 -2.89 -11.97
N LEU A 122 -17.63 -2.99 -12.05
CA LEU A 122 -18.58 -2.19 -11.25
C LEU A 122 -19.00 -2.86 -9.94
N GLU A 123 -18.47 -4.03 -9.61
CA GLU A 123 -18.84 -4.72 -8.38
C GLU A 123 -18.49 -3.90 -7.14
N GLY A 124 -19.50 -3.76 -6.27
CA GLY A 124 -19.42 -3.00 -5.03
C GLY A 124 -19.44 -1.49 -5.21
N CYS A 125 -19.50 -0.96 -6.44
CA CYS A 125 -19.67 0.48 -6.68
C CYS A 125 -21.07 0.93 -6.22
N THR A 126 -21.13 1.95 -5.37
CA THR A 126 -22.39 2.54 -4.90
C THR A 126 -22.64 3.93 -5.50
N ILE A 127 -21.59 4.58 -6.00
CA ILE A 127 -21.64 5.90 -6.63
C ILE A 127 -20.86 5.81 -7.94
N ILE A 128 -21.41 6.37 -9.02
CA ILE A 128 -20.71 6.53 -10.30
C ILE A 128 -20.39 8.02 -10.48
N ASP A 129 -19.12 8.36 -10.59
CA ASP A 129 -18.66 9.71 -10.90
C ASP A 129 -18.65 9.92 -12.42
N GLY A 130 -19.83 10.26 -12.96
CA GLY A 130 -20.05 10.51 -14.38
C GLY A 130 -21.25 9.74 -14.94
N SER A 131 -21.17 9.34 -16.20
CA SER A 131 -22.25 8.64 -16.91
C SER A 131 -22.05 7.12 -16.88
N LEU A 132 -23.10 6.38 -16.55
CA LEU A 132 -23.19 4.94 -16.74
C LEU A 132 -23.99 4.64 -18.02
N THR A 133 -23.36 4.00 -19.00
CA THR A 133 -24.03 3.58 -20.25
C THR A 133 -24.05 2.06 -20.32
N ILE A 134 -25.20 1.46 -20.54
CA ILE A 134 -25.33 -0.01 -20.65
C ILE A 134 -25.78 -0.36 -22.07
N THR A 135 -24.95 -1.12 -22.79
CA THR A 135 -25.19 -1.50 -24.19
C THR A 135 -24.93 -2.98 -24.38
N LEU A 136 -25.94 -3.81 -24.14
CA LEU A 136 -25.85 -5.25 -24.37
C LEU A 136 -26.18 -5.57 -25.83
N GLN A 137 -25.22 -6.12 -26.57
CA GLN A 137 -25.49 -6.62 -27.93
C GLN A 137 -25.98 -8.06 -27.83
N GLY A 138 -27.20 -8.30 -28.31
CA GLY A 138 -27.74 -9.65 -28.47
C GLY A 138 -27.04 -10.38 -29.62
N GLY A 139 -26.60 -11.60 -29.37
CA GLY A 139 -26.12 -12.53 -30.40
C GLY A 139 -27.26 -13.12 -31.23
#